data_AF-A0A6S7BWK7-F1
#
_entry.id   AF-A0A6S7BWK7-F1
#
_cell.length_a   1.000
_cell.length_b   1.000
_cell.length_c   1.000
_cell.angle_alpha   90.00
_cell.angle_beta   90.00
_cell.angle_gamma   90.00
#
_symmetry.space_group_name_H-M   'P 1'
#
loop_
_entity.id
_entity.type
_entity.pdbx_description
1 polymer ?
#
loop_
_entity_poly.entity_id
_entity_poly.type
_entity_poly.pdbx_seq_one_letter_code
_entity_poly.pdbx_strand_id
1 'polypeptide(L)'
;MTQSLTVSDFNYDLPPELIAQTPAATRTGSRLLHLDAASQLHDRQFADLIDLLRPDDLLVFNDTRVIKARLAGHKITGGKVEVLVERITESDRVLAHVRASKSPGPGMVLRLADAFEATVLGREGELFDIRFPGPVLDLLDAHGATPLPPYITHAADAGDDDRYQTVYAREPGAVAAPTAGLHFDQPTLDRLADLGIARAFVTLHVGAGTFQPVRVDNLADHIMHAEWFTVPQATVDAIAATRAKGGRVIAVGTTSVRALESAAAQTEGRTADGLPLAAAQGDTRLFITPGYRYRVVDALVTNFHLPQSTLLMLVSALAGVEPIRRAYAHAVAQRYRFFSYGDAMFIESLAP
;
A
#
# COMPACT_ATOMS: atom_id res chain seq x y z
N MET A 1 15.03 -2.15 -30.77
CA MET A 1 15.37 -1.12 -29.77
C MET A 1 14.17 -0.98 -28.86
N THR A 2 14.23 -1.52 -27.64
CA THR A 2 13.21 -1.26 -26.62
C THR A 2 13.26 0.24 -26.30
N GLN A 3 12.18 0.97 -26.60
CA GLN A 3 12.05 2.37 -26.21
C GLN A 3 12.21 2.47 -24.69
N SER A 4 13.07 3.38 -24.23
CA SER A 4 13.18 3.70 -22.80
C SER A 4 11.90 4.41 -22.37
N LEU A 5 11.13 3.81 -21.46
CA LEU A 5 9.95 4.43 -20.88
C LEU A 5 10.37 5.56 -19.93
N THR A 6 9.64 6.66 -20.01
CA THR A 6 9.80 7.86 -19.19
C THR A 6 8.62 7.99 -18.23
N VAL A 7 8.76 8.85 -17.21
CA VAL A 7 7.65 9.19 -16.31
C VAL A 7 6.46 9.78 -17.09
N SER A 8 6.72 10.52 -18.17
CA SER A 8 5.70 11.16 -18.99
C SER A 8 4.76 10.18 -19.70
N ASP A 9 5.23 8.95 -19.98
CA ASP A 9 4.42 7.89 -20.62
C ASP A 9 3.24 7.43 -19.75
N PHE A 10 3.30 7.74 -18.44
CA PHE A 10 2.30 7.44 -17.41
C PHE A 10 1.54 8.68 -16.96
N ASN A 11 1.61 9.77 -17.72
CA ASN A 11 0.81 10.95 -17.44
C ASN A 11 -0.62 10.80 -18.01
N TYR A 12 -1.60 11.36 -17.30
CA TYR A 12 -2.97 11.52 -17.77
C TYR A 12 -3.63 12.69 -17.03
N ASP A 13 -4.66 13.29 -17.62
CA ASP A 13 -5.38 14.39 -16.99
C ASP A 13 -6.34 13.85 -15.92
N LEU A 14 -6.13 14.25 -14.67
CA LEU A 14 -6.97 13.87 -13.53
C LEU A 14 -7.60 15.14 -12.93
N PRO A 15 -8.89 15.39 -13.20
CA PRO A 15 -9.63 16.47 -12.56
C PRO A 15 -9.60 16.33 -11.03
N PRO A 16 -9.20 17.37 -10.27
CA PRO A 16 -9.06 17.30 -8.82
C PRO A 16 -10.33 16.85 -8.08
N GLU A 17 -11.52 17.17 -8.62
CA GLU A 17 -12.80 16.77 -8.05
C GLU A 17 -13.08 15.27 -8.10
N LEU A 18 -12.31 14.50 -8.89
CA LEU A 18 -12.39 13.04 -8.91
C LEU A 18 -11.54 12.39 -7.81
N ILE A 19 -10.70 13.14 -7.08
CA ILE A 19 -9.93 12.62 -5.95
C ILE A 19 -10.84 12.55 -4.72
N ALA A 20 -11.15 11.32 -4.27
CA ALA A 20 -12.03 11.12 -3.12
C ALA A 20 -11.40 11.66 -1.84
N GLN A 21 -12.08 12.62 -1.20
CA GLN A 21 -11.69 13.17 0.10
C GLN A 21 -12.20 12.31 1.27
N THR A 22 -13.31 11.60 1.08
CA THR A 22 -13.93 10.74 2.11
C THR A 22 -14.27 9.37 1.52
N PRO A 23 -14.27 8.30 2.33
CA PRO A 23 -14.68 6.97 1.87
C PRO A 23 -16.16 6.95 1.47
N ALA A 24 -16.57 5.93 0.70
CA ALA A 24 -17.98 5.67 0.44
C ALA A 24 -18.74 5.39 1.75
N ALA A 25 -20.07 5.62 1.76
CA ALA A 25 -20.89 5.42 2.96
C ALA A 25 -20.72 4.01 3.55
N THR A 26 -20.78 3.00 2.69
CA THR A 26 -20.43 1.60 3.00
C THR A 26 -19.12 1.20 2.31
N ARG A 27 -18.38 0.25 2.88
CA ARG A 27 -17.10 -0.22 2.31
C ARG A 27 -17.27 -0.82 0.91
N THR A 28 -18.35 -1.58 0.72
CA THR A 28 -18.71 -2.25 -0.53
C THR A 28 -19.45 -1.37 -1.54
N GLY A 29 -19.75 -0.12 -1.18
CA GLY A 29 -20.50 0.82 -2.03
C GLY A 29 -19.66 1.53 -3.10
N SER A 30 -18.39 1.17 -3.26
CA SER A 30 -17.53 1.69 -4.32
C SER A 30 -17.82 1.02 -5.66
N ARG A 31 -17.50 1.73 -6.75
CA ARG A 31 -17.53 1.13 -8.09
C ARG A 31 -16.32 0.23 -8.29
N LEU A 32 -16.43 -0.67 -9.27
CA LEU A 32 -15.35 -1.55 -9.71
C LEU A 32 -15.20 -1.44 -11.22
N LEU A 33 -14.03 -1.04 -11.71
CA LEU A 33 -13.68 -1.20 -13.12
C LEU A 33 -12.95 -2.53 -13.30
N HIS A 34 -13.51 -3.45 -14.07
CA HIS A 34 -12.86 -4.72 -14.39
C HIS A 34 -12.17 -4.60 -15.76
N LEU A 35 -10.84 -4.73 -15.76
CA LEU A 35 -10.01 -4.91 -16.94
C LEU A 35 -9.67 -6.39 -17.06
N ASP A 36 -10.32 -7.07 -18.00
CA ASP A 36 -10.15 -8.51 -18.19
C ASP A 36 -8.87 -8.85 -18.97
N ALA A 37 -8.56 -10.15 -19.06
CA ALA A 37 -7.36 -10.65 -19.74
C ALA A 37 -7.37 -10.38 -21.26
N ALA A 38 -8.53 -10.08 -21.86
CA ALA A 38 -8.70 -9.67 -23.25
C ALA A 38 -8.61 -8.14 -23.42
N SER A 39 -8.25 -7.41 -22.36
CA SER A 39 -8.17 -5.95 -22.31
C SER A 39 -9.51 -5.23 -22.54
N GLN A 40 -10.64 -5.89 -22.27
CA GLN A 40 -11.96 -5.27 -22.27
C GLN A 40 -12.27 -4.65 -20.91
N LEU A 41 -13.07 -3.58 -20.93
CA LEU A 41 -13.47 -2.82 -19.74
C LEU A 41 -14.92 -3.12 -19.40
N HIS A 42 -15.19 -3.44 -18.14
CA HIS A 42 -16.52 -3.70 -17.63
C HIS A 42 -16.78 -2.83 -16.39
N ASP A 43 -17.77 -1.96 -16.47
CA ASP A 43 -18.25 -1.17 -15.33
C ASP A 43 -19.10 -2.04 -14.40
N ARG A 44 -18.72 -2.12 -13.12
CA ARG A 44 -19.33 -2.96 -12.09
C ARG A 44 -19.43 -2.23 -10.75
N GLN A 45 -20.09 -2.84 -9.79
CA GLN A 45 -19.98 -2.49 -8.37
C GLN A 45 -18.93 -3.38 -7.69
N PHE A 46 -18.33 -2.90 -6.60
CA PHE A 46 -17.35 -3.71 -5.86
C PHE A 46 -17.93 -5.02 -5.33
N ALA A 47 -19.21 -5.01 -4.95
CA ALA A 47 -19.93 -6.22 -4.55
C ALA A 47 -19.93 -7.32 -5.64
N ASP A 48 -19.85 -6.94 -6.92
CA ASP A 48 -19.82 -7.87 -8.05
C ASP A 48 -18.46 -8.60 -8.17
N LEU A 49 -17.44 -8.21 -7.41
CA LEU A 49 -16.13 -8.87 -7.43
C LEU A 49 -16.26 -10.37 -7.18
N ILE A 50 -17.15 -10.78 -6.26
CA ILE A 50 -17.36 -12.18 -5.90
C ILE A 50 -17.73 -13.02 -7.12
N ASP A 51 -18.50 -12.48 -8.06
CA ASP A 51 -18.93 -13.18 -9.27
C ASP A 51 -17.82 -13.30 -10.33
N LEU A 52 -16.70 -12.59 -10.15
CA LEU A 52 -15.51 -12.65 -11.01
C LEU A 52 -14.48 -13.67 -10.51
N LEU A 53 -14.67 -14.20 -9.30
CA LEU A 53 -13.78 -15.18 -8.68
C LEU A 53 -14.17 -16.61 -9.05
N ARG A 54 -13.17 -17.49 -9.09
CA ARG A 54 -13.31 -18.93 -9.36
C ARG A 54 -13.11 -19.71 -8.05
N PRO A 55 -13.74 -20.88 -7.87
CA PRO A 55 -13.65 -21.66 -6.62
C PRO A 55 -12.23 -21.97 -6.11
N ASP A 56 -11.25 -22.05 -7.01
CA ASP A 56 -9.85 -22.35 -6.65
C ASP A 56 -8.96 -21.10 -6.52
N ASP A 57 -9.51 -19.90 -6.69
CA ASP A 57 -8.75 -18.66 -6.54
C ASP A 57 -8.32 -18.41 -5.08
N LEU A 58 -7.21 -17.69 -4.93
CA LEU A 58 -6.66 -17.24 -3.67
C LEU A 58 -6.59 -15.72 -3.65
N LEU A 59 -7.20 -15.11 -2.63
CA LEU A 59 -7.02 -13.68 -2.33
C LEU A 59 -5.87 -13.51 -1.32
N VAL A 60 -4.85 -12.73 -1.69
CA VAL A 60 -3.73 -12.41 -0.81
C VAL A 60 -3.83 -10.95 -0.35
N PHE A 61 -4.01 -10.75 0.95
CA PHE A 61 -4.23 -9.45 1.57
C PHE A 61 -2.98 -8.96 2.31
N ASN A 62 -2.80 -7.64 2.39
CA ASN A 62 -1.82 -7.04 3.29
C ASN A 62 -2.48 -6.71 4.64
N ASP A 63 -2.08 -7.40 5.70
CA ASP A 63 -2.67 -7.27 7.04
C ASP A 63 -2.00 -6.21 7.93
N THR A 64 -1.16 -5.35 7.34
CA THR A 64 -0.57 -4.24 8.08
C THR A 64 -1.64 -3.36 8.71
N ARG A 65 -1.37 -2.94 9.95
CA ARG A 65 -2.18 -2.00 10.72
C ARG A 65 -1.50 -0.63 10.74
N VAL A 66 -2.30 0.41 10.48
CA VAL A 66 -1.86 1.80 10.50
C VAL A 66 -1.66 2.21 11.95
N ILE A 67 -0.48 2.75 12.24
CA ILE A 67 -0.20 3.35 13.55
C ILE A 67 -0.57 4.84 13.51
N LYS A 68 -0.94 5.40 14.66
CA LYS A 68 -1.19 6.84 14.84
C LYS A 68 0.13 7.63 14.83
N ALA A 69 0.82 7.59 13.70
CA ALA A 69 2.23 7.95 13.57
C ALA A 69 2.51 9.46 13.67
N ARG A 70 1.48 10.32 13.64
CA ARG A 70 1.64 11.78 13.67
C ARG A 70 1.49 12.32 15.09
N LEU A 71 2.51 13.04 15.56
CA LEU A 71 2.52 13.72 16.85
C LEU A 71 2.81 15.21 16.64
N ALA A 72 1.92 16.08 17.12
CA ALA A 72 2.20 17.50 17.26
C ALA A 72 2.98 17.76 18.55
N GLY A 73 3.81 18.79 18.60
CA GLY A 73 4.55 19.13 19.80
C GLY A 73 5.32 20.44 19.73
N HIS A 74 6.21 20.63 20.69
CA HIS A 74 7.13 21.77 20.73
C HIS A 74 8.50 21.35 21.27
N LYS A 75 9.54 22.09 20.86
CA LYS A 75 10.86 22.00 21.53
C LYS A 75 10.75 22.61 22.92
N ILE A 76 11.50 22.10 23.90
CA ILE A 76 11.56 22.70 25.24
C ILE A 76 11.99 24.19 25.18
N THR A 77 12.86 24.53 24.24
CA THR A 77 13.32 25.91 24.00
C THR A 77 12.27 26.81 23.32
N GLY A 78 11.08 26.28 23.03
CA GLY A 78 10.06 26.94 22.25
C GLY A 78 10.15 26.64 20.75
N GLY A 79 9.03 26.81 20.07
CA GLY A 79 8.87 26.53 18.64
C GLY A 79 8.19 25.18 18.38
N LYS A 80 7.18 25.23 17.51
CA LYS A 80 6.38 24.08 17.12
C LYS A 80 7.21 23.04 16.37
N VAL A 81 6.91 21.77 16.62
CA VAL A 81 7.42 20.62 15.89
C VAL A 81 6.27 19.68 15.55
N GLU A 82 6.34 19.05 14.39
CA GLU A 82 5.51 17.90 14.05
C GLU A 82 6.44 16.71 13.79
N VAL A 83 6.14 15.57 14.42
CA VAL A 83 6.86 14.31 14.26
C VAL A 83 5.94 13.34 13.54
N LEU A 84 6.41 12.78 12.43
CA LEU A 84 5.75 11.70 11.71
C LEU A 84 6.64 10.46 11.78
N VAL A 85 6.26 9.48 12.59
CA VAL A 85 6.97 8.21 12.73
C VAL A 85 6.93 7.47 11.40
N GLU A 86 8.11 7.10 10.90
CA GLU A 86 8.30 6.34 9.67
C GLU A 86 8.45 4.85 9.97
N ARG A 87 9.28 4.52 10.97
CA ARG A 87 9.64 3.15 11.32
C ARG A 87 9.87 3.04 12.82
N ILE A 88 9.32 1.99 13.43
CA ILE A 88 9.66 1.58 14.79
C ILE A 88 10.88 0.67 14.69
N THR A 89 11.98 1.06 15.32
CA THR A 89 13.25 0.32 15.26
C THR A 89 13.46 -0.53 16.51
N GLU A 90 12.98 -0.06 17.66
CA GLU A 90 13.00 -0.75 18.94
C GLU A 90 11.70 -0.43 19.70
N SER A 91 11.46 -1.08 20.84
CA SER A 91 10.23 -0.86 21.62
C SER A 91 10.03 0.60 22.04
N ASP A 92 11.10 1.36 22.25
CA ASP A 92 11.11 2.77 22.67
C ASP A 92 11.78 3.70 21.64
N ARG A 93 12.07 3.23 20.42
CA ARG A 93 12.87 3.97 19.43
C ARG A 93 12.23 3.98 18.05
N VAL A 94 12.29 5.13 17.40
CA VAL A 94 11.73 5.35 16.07
C VAL A 94 12.67 6.11 15.16
N LEU A 95 12.54 5.86 13.86
CA LEU A 95 12.93 6.79 12.82
C LEU A 95 11.71 7.61 12.39
N ALA A 96 11.87 8.93 12.31
CA ALA A 96 10.75 9.84 12.04
C ALA A 96 11.15 11.04 11.18
N HIS A 97 10.20 11.53 10.39
CA HIS A 97 10.28 12.87 9.80
C HIS A 97 9.93 13.92 10.84
N VAL A 98 10.76 14.95 10.98
CA VAL A 98 10.54 16.05 11.92
C VAL A 98 10.43 17.36 11.17
N ARG A 99 9.25 17.99 11.23
CA ARG A 99 9.00 19.30 10.65
C ARG A 99 9.11 20.37 11.74
N ALA A 100 10.12 21.24 11.64
CA ALA A 100 10.32 22.37 12.52
C ALA A 100 11.01 23.52 11.77
N SER A 101 10.81 24.78 12.18
CA SER A 101 11.51 25.94 11.57
C SER A 101 13.03 25.87 11.72
N LYS A 102 13.49 25.29 12.83
CA LYS A 102 14.90 24.95 13.06
C LYS A 102 14.95 23.53 13.60
N SER A 103 15.60 22.64 12.85
CA SER A 103 15.73 21.23 13.16
C SER A 103 16.36 21.01 14.54
N PRO A 104 15.84 20.05 15.33
CA PRO A 104 16.46 19.70 16.61
C PRO A 104 17.79 18.97 16.37
N GLY A 105 18.78 19.25 17.22
CA GLY A 105 20.05 18.53 17.23
C GLY A 105 20.01 17.30 18.16
N PRO A 106 21.03 16.44 18.11
CA PRO A 106 21.21 15.35 19.07
C PRO A 106 21.18 15.86 20.52
N GLY A 107 20.55 15.10 21.41
CA GLY A 107 20.35 15.42 22.83
C GLY A 107 19.21 16.41 23.10
N MET A 108 18.57 17.01 22.08
CA MET A 108 17.42 17.87 22.31
C MET A 108 16.17 17.06 22.68
N VAL A 109 15.38 17.62 23.60
CA VAL A 109 14.11 17.05 24.05
C VAL A 109 12.96 17.76 23.34
N LEU A 110 11.99 16.96 22.89
CA LEU A 110 10.73 17.39 22.29
C LEU A 110 9.59 17.05 23.27
N ARG A 111 8.73 18.02 23.56
CA ARG A 111 7.47 17.78 24.26
C ARG A 111 6.40 17.45 23.20
N LEU A 112 5.95 16.20 23.18
CA LEU A 112 5.00 15.67 22.19
C LEU A 112 3.61 15.49 22.80
N ALA A 113 2.59 15.87 22.03
CA ALA A 113 1.16 15.87 22.38
C ALA A 113 0.85 16.54 23.72
N ASP A 114 1.72 17.47 24.16
CA ASP A 114 1.73 18.04 25.51
C ASP A 114 1.70 17.00 26.66
N ALA A 115 2.02 15.74 26.36
CA ALA A 115 1.85 14.59 27.24
C ALA A 115 3.18 13.99 27.70
N PHE A 116 4.15 13.83 26.81
CA PHE A 116 5.41 13.16 27.11
C PHE A 116 6.61 13.83 26.44
N GLU A 117 7.81 13.49 26.93
CA GLU A 117 9.08 14.01 26.41
C GLU A 117 9.82 12.92 25.64
N ALA A 118 10.27 13.25 24.42
CA ALA A 118 11.05 12.37 23.57
C ALA A 118 12.41 12.99 23.26
N THR A 119 13.46 12.19 23.23
CA THR A 119 14.84 12.65 23.04
C THR A 119 15.31 12.35 21.63
N VAL A 120 15.80 13.38 20.93
CA VAL A 120 16.45 13.21 19.63
C VAL A 120 17.85 12.65 19.85
N LEU A 121 18.11 11.44 19.38
CA LEU A 121 19.41 10.76 19.51
C LEU A 121 20.36 11.15 18.37
N GLY A 122 19.82 11.38 17.18
CA GLY A 122 20.62 11.63 15.99
C GLY A 122 19.78 11.71 14.72
N ARG A 123 20.42 11.40 13.59
CA ARG A 123 19.78 11.30 12.28
C ARG A 123 20.35 10.14 11.48
N GLU A 124 19.49 9.51 10.69
CA GLU A 124 19.83 8.51 9.67
C GLU A 124 19.38 9.04 8.31
N GLY A 125 20.30 9.67 7.57
CA GLY A 125 19.96 10.42 6.38
C GLY A 125 18.99 11.56 6.69
N GLU A 126 17.80 11.53 6.09
CA GLU A 126 16.77 12.53 6.32
C GLU A 126 15.93 12.30 7.59
N LEU A 127 15.94 11.08 8.14
CA LEU A 127 15.13 10.69 9.29
C LEU A 127 15.84 11.05 10.60
N PHE A 128 15.05 11.41 11.61
CA PHE A 128 15.51 11.62 12.97
C PHE A 128 15.33 10.34 13.75
N ASP A 129 16.38 9.98 14.47
CA ASP A 129 16.34 8.90 15.45
C ASP A 129 15.89 9.47 16.80
N ILE A 130 14.76 8.99 17.30
CA ILE A 130 14.08 9.55 18.47
C ILE A 130 13.78 8.42 19.46
N ARG A 131 14.18 8.62 20.72
CA ARG A 131 13.80 7.77 21.85
C ARG A 131 12.58 8.31 22.57
N PHE A 132 11.59 7.46 22.75
CA PHE A 132 10.38 7.70 23.52
C PHE A 132 10.61 7.26 24.97
N PRO A 133 9.86 7.80 25.95
CA PRO A 133 10.04 7.46 27.36
C PRO A 133 9.41 6.12 27.78
N GLY A 134 8.84 5.39 26.82
CA GLY A 134 8.15 4.13 27.02
C GLY A 134 7.83 3.47 25.67
N PRO A 135 7.00 2.40 25.67
CA PRO A 135 6.63 1.70 24.45
C PRO A 135 6.03 2.64 23.41
N VAL A 136 6.61 2.66 22.21
CA VAL A 136 6.22 3.56 21.11
C VAL A 136 4.76 3.37 20.76
N LEU A 137 4.32 2.12 20.58
CA LEU A 137 2.95 1.81 20.16
C LEU A 137 1.91 2.34 21.16
N ASP A 138 2.14 2.16 22.47
CA ASP A 138 1.23 2.65 23.51
C ASP A 138 1.10 4.18 23.47
N LEU A 139 2.23 4.87 23.29
CA LEU A 139 2.26 6.34 23.23
C LEU A 139 1.61 6.86 21.94
N LEU A 140 1.83 6.20 20.80
CA LEU A 140 1.17 6.56 19.55
C LEU A 140 -0.33 6.32 19.61
N ASP A 141 -0.79 5.18 20.14
CA ASP A 141 -2.21 4.87 20.25
C ASP A 141 -2.96 5.87 21.15
N ALA A 142 -2.31 6.31 22.24
CA ALA A 142 -2.86 7.26 23.20
C ALA A 142 -2.82 8.73 22.75
N HIS A 143 -1.78 9.14 22.01
CA HIS A 143 -1.48 10.56 21.79
C HIS A 143 -1.25 10.96 20.33
N GLY A 144 -1.09 9.99 19.44
CA GLY A 144 -0.90 10.22 18.03
C GLY A 144 -2.21 10.48 17.29
N ALA A 145 -2.06 10.88 16.04
CA ALA A 145 -3.15 10.95 15.06
C ALA A 145 -2.83 10.07 13.85
N THR A 146 -3.88 9.54 13.22
CA THR A 146 -3.76 8.80 11.96
C THR A 146 -3.17 9.70 10.88
N PRO A 147 -2.04 9.33 10.26
CA PRO A 147 -1.40 10.16 9.26
C PRO A 147 -2.07 9.97 7.90
N LEU A 148 -3.14 10.72 7.66
CA LEU A 148 -3.80 10.72 6.36
C LEU A 148 -2.85 11.19 5.23
N PRO A 149 -2.99 10.64 4.02
CA PRO A 149 -2.24 11.08 2.84
C PRO A 149 -2.38 12.59 2.59
N PRO A 150 -1.36 13.25 2.02
CA PRO A 150 -1.33 14.71 1.87
C PRO A 150 -2.40 15.29 0.93
N TYR A 151 -3.02 14.47 0.09
CA TYR A 151 -4.13 14.89 -0.79
C TYR A 151 -5.50 14.86 -0.10
N ILE A 152 -5.59 14.30 1.12
CA ILE A 152 -6.77 14.41 1.97
C ILE A 152 -6.61 15.68 2.79
N THR A 153 -7.55 16.61 2.59
CA THR A 153 -7.39 18.00 3.05
C THR A 153 -7.94 18.27 4.45
N HIS A 154 -8.77 17.37 4.98
CA HIS A 154 -9.26 17.46 6.35
C HIS A 154 -8.31 16.78 7.33
N ALA A 155 -8.41 17.18 8.60
CA ALA A 155 -7.68 16.51 9.69
C ALA A 155 -8.38 15.19 10.03
N ALA A 156 -7.59 14.15 10.35
CA ALA A 156 -8.12 12.86 10.75
C ALA A 156 -9.06 13.02 11.97
N ASP A 157 -10.24 12.40 11.87
CA ASP A 157 -11.18 12.27 12.97
C ASP A 157 -11.35 10.81 13.41
N ALA A 158 -12.23 10.57 14.39
CA ALA A 158 -12.51 9.22 14.88
C ALA A 158 -13.12 8.30 13.79
N GLY A 159 -13.79 8.86 12.79
CA GLY A 159 -14.29 8.11 11.63
C GLY A 159 -13.15 7.67 10.72
N ASP A 160 -12.14 8.53 10.50
CA ASP A 160 -10.93 8.15 9.77
C ASP A 160 -10.12 7.07 10.49
N ASP A 161 -10.01 7.11 11.82
CA ASP A 161 -9.32 6.08 12.61
C ASP A 161 -9.90 4.67 12.35
N ASP A 162 -11.21 4.55 12.18
CA ASP A 162 -11.88 3.28 11.85
C ASP A 162 -11.86 2.96 10.35
N ARG A 163 -12.13 3.97 9.50
CA ARG A 163 -12.33 3.78 8.06
C ARG A 163 -11.03 3.75 7.26
N TYR A 164 -9.95 4.32 7.79
CA TYR A 164 -8.59 4.22 7.24
C TYR A 164 -7.84 2.98 7.75
N GLN A 165 -8.61 1.92 8.07
CA GLN A 165 -8.09 0.62 8.46
C GLN A 165 -8.90 -0.49 7.76
N THR A 166 -8.21 -1.55 7.36
CA THR A 166 -8.86 -2.79 6.87
C THR A 166 -9.44 -3.59 8.03
N VAL A 167 -10.55 -4.29 7.81
CA VAL A 167 -11.24 -5.09 8.85
C VAL A 167 -10.43 -6.31 9.32
N TYR A 168 -9.35 -6.64 8.63
CA TYR A 168 -8.46 -7.77 8.89
C TYR A 168 -7.04 -7.32 9.31
N ALA A 169 -6.87 -6.06 9.68
CA ALA A 169 -5.58 -5.53 10.10
C ALA A 169 -5.09 -6.15 11.42
N ARG A 170 -3.81 -6.53 11.47
CA ARG A 170 -3.21 -7.24 12.61
C ARG A 170 -1.86 -6.66 13.02
N GLU A 171 -0.96 -6.46 12.06
CA GLU A 171 0.45 -6.18 12.34
C GLU A 171 0.74 -4.66 12.36
N PRO A 172 0.94 -4.02 13.53
CA PRO A 172 1.15 -2.58 13.62
C PRO A 172 2.50 -2.18 13.05
N GLY A 173 2.52 -1.19 12.15
CA GLY A 173 3.77 -0.61 11.67
C GLY A 173 3.67 0.27 10.43
N ALA A 174 2.53 0.29 9.74
CA ALA A 174 2.37 1.14 8.56
C ALA A 174 1.98 2.58 8.92
N VAL A 175 2.50 3.52 8.15
CA VAL A 175 2.06 4.91 8.13
C VAL A 175 0.84 5.07 7.22
N ALA A 176 0.71 4.26 6.17
CA ALA A 176 -0.43 4.33 5.26
C ALA A 176 -1.19 3.01 5.16
N ALA A 177 -2.50 3.10 5.00
CA ALA A 177 -3.36 1.93 4.85
C ALA A 177 -3.14 1.23 3.50
N PRO A 178 -3.26 -0.11 3.43
CA PRO A 178 -3.38 -0.83 2.16
C PRO A 178 -4.80 -0.61 1.60
N THR A 179 -4.97 0.50 0.88
CA THR A 179 -6.29 1.09 0.60
C THR A 179 -7.22 0.25 -0.26
N ALA A 180 -6.69 -0.65 -1.09
CA ALA A 180 -7.50 -1.60 -1.85
C ALA A 180 -8.27 -2.57 -0.95
N GLY A 181 -7.72 -2.84 0.24
CA GLY A 181 -8.37 -3.64 1.27
C GLY A 181 -9.57 -2.98 1.93
N LEU A 182 -9.68 -1.64 1.85
CA LEU A 182 -10.72 -0.89 2.55
C LEU A 182 -12.12 -1.13 1.98
N HIS A 183 -12.20 -1.64 0.75
CA HIS A 183 -13.45 -1.99 0.06
C HIS A 183 -14.10 -3.26 0.62
N PHE A 184 -13.34 -4.09 1.33
CA PHE A 184 -13.86 -5.31 1.98
C PHE A 184 -14.41 -4.99 3.37
N ASP A 185 -15.58 -5.52 3.66
CA ASP A 185 -16.14 -5.62 5.01
C ASP A 185 -16.18 -7.09 5.48
N GLN A 186 -16.47 -7.29 6.77
CA GLN A 186 -16.52 -8.63 7.35
C GLN A 186 -17.56 -9.54 6.66
N PRO A 187 -18.79 -9.09 6.36
CA PRO A 187 -19.76 -9.90 5.62
C PRO A 187 -19.26 -10.37 4.25
N THR A 188 -18.53 -9.53 3.51
CA THR A 188 -17.93 -9.91 2.23
C THR A 188 -16.87 -10.99 2.42
N LEU A 189 -16.02 -10.88 3.44
CA LEU A 189 -15.00 -11.89 3.73
C LEU A 189 -15.60 -13.23 4.17
N ASP A 190 -16.68 -13.21 4.94
CA ASP A 190 -17.40 -14.41 5.35
C ASP A 190 -18.06 -15.09 4.14
N ARG A 191 -18.70 -14.30 3.26
CA ARG A 191 -19.27 -14.78 2.00
C ARG A 191 -18.24 -15.45 1.09
N LEU A 192 -17.04 -14.88 0.99
CA LEU A 192 -15.93 -15.47 0.22
C LEU A 192 -15.52 -16.83 0.80
N ALA A 193 -15.45 -16.94 2.13
CA ALA A 193 -15.14 -18.19 2.80
C ALA A 193 -16.23 -19.26 2.58
N ASP A 194 -17.51 -18.88 2.61
CA ASP A 194 -18.64 -19.78 2.33
C ASP A 194 -18.61 -20.33 0.89
N LEU A 195 -18.07 -19.55 -0.05
CA LEU A 195 -17.88 -19.97 -1.44
C LEU A 195 -16.61 -20.79 -1.66
N GLY A 196 -15.83 -21.05 -0.60
CA GLY A 196 -14.58 -21.81 -0.67
C GLY A 196 -13.39 -21.02 -1.23
N ILE A 197 -13.52 -19.70 -1.43
CA ILE A 197 -12.41 -18.86 -1.90
C ILE A 197 -11.37 -18.76 -0.78
N ALA A 198 -10.15 -19.17 -1.09
CA ALA A 198 -9.07 -19.16 -0.12
C ALA A 198 -8.58 -17.73 0.15
N ARG A 199 -8.07 -17.51 1.36
CA ARG A 199 -7.42 -16.25 1.76
C ARG A 199 -6.05 -16.53 2.38
N ALA A 200 -5.09 -15.66 2.08
CA ALA A 200 -3.78 -15.63 2.71
C ALA A 200 -3.38 -14.19 3.01
N PHE A 201 -2.33 -14.02 3.82
CA PHE A 201 -1.89 -12.72 4.28
C PHE A 201 -0.39 -12.54 4.12
N VAL A 202 0.00 -11.36 3.68
CA VAL A 202 1.36 -10.84 3.79
C VAL A 202 1.31 -9.60 4.67
N THR A 203 2.46 -9.17 5.18
CA THR A 203 2.56 -7.87 5.83
C THR A 203 3.56 -7.04 5.05
N LEU A 204 3.18 -5.81 4.70
CA LEU A 204 4.11 -4.81 4.19
C LEU A 204 3.80 -3.48 4.85
N HIS A 205 4.77 -2.94 5.59
CA HIS A 205 4.65 -1.66 6.27
C HIS A 205 4.94 -0.53 5.28
N VAL A 206 3.89 0.20 4.93
CA VAL A 206 3.96 1.34 4.02
C VAL A 206 4.52 2.54 4.79
N GLY A 207 5.68 3.05 4.38
CA GLY A 207 6.28 4.26 4.96
C GLY A 207 5.68 5.54 4.37
N ALA A 208 6.05 6.70 4.92
CA ALA A 208 5.70 8.01 4.37
C ALA A 208 6.36 8.26 3.00
N GLY A 209 7.47 7.56 2.71
CA GLY A 209 8.13 7.58 1.40
C GLY A 209 7.22 7.22 0.22
N THR A 210 6.16 6.43 0.44
CA THR A 210 5.25 5.95 -0.61
C THR A 210 4.46 7.07 -1.29
N PHE A 211 4.32 8.24 -0.66
CA PHE A 211 3.64 9.40 -1.25
C PHE A 211 4.59 10.35 -1.99
N GLN A 212 5.90 10.06 -2.02
CA GLN A 212 6.84 10.94 -2.69
C GLN A 212 6.71 10.84 -4.21
N PRO A 213 6.69 11.96 -4.94
CA PRO A 213 6.63 11.94 -6.40
C PRO A 213 7.93 11.39 -6.99
N VAL A 214 7.83 10.74 -8.15
CA VAL A 214 9.01 10.37 -8.94
C VAL A 214 9.67 11.65 -9.46
N ARG A 215 10.94 11.88 -9.11
CA ARG A 215 11.67 13.11 -9.45
C ARG A 215 12.65 12.96 -10.63
N VAL A 216 12.81 11.74 -11.12
CA VAL A 216 13.69 11.41 -12.27
C VAL A 216 12.84 11.27 -13.52
N ASP A 217 13.41 11.55 -14.69
CA ASP A 217 12.70 11.42 -15.98
C ASP A 217 12.70 9.98 -16.50
N ASN A 218 13.87 9.33 -16.45
CA ASN A 218 14.03 7.93 -16.81
C ASN A 218 13.69 7.03 -15.62
N LEU A 219 12.83 6.03 -15.84
CA LEU A 219 12.42 5.09 -14.78
C LEU A 219 13.59 4.31 -14.20
N ALA A 220 14.60 3.99 -15.02
CA ALA A 220 15.77 3.22 -14.59
C ALA A 220 16.59 3.92 -13.49
N ASP A 221 16.46 5.25 -13.39
CA ASP A 221 17.22 6.06 -12.43
C ASP A 221 16.48 6.24 -11.09
N HIS A 222 15.23 5.73 -10.98
CA HIS A 222 14.43 5.91 -9.77
C HIS A 222 14.83 4.93 -8.68
N ILE A 223 15.13 5.47 -7.49
CA ILE A 223 15.44 4.68 -6.30
C ILE A 223 14.18 4.59 -5.44
N MET A 224 13.62 3.40 -5.32
CA MET A 224 12.51 3.12 -4.40
C MET A 224 12.97 3.23 -2.94
N HIS A 225 12.10 3.82 -2.11
CA HIS A 225 12.24 3.74 -0.67
C HIS A 225 12.13 2.28 -0.21
N ALA A 226 12.92 1.95 0.81
CA ALA A 226 12.84 0.64 1.45
C ALA A 226 11.55 0.55 2.26
N GLU A 227 10.81 -0.54 2.08
CA GLU A 227 9.67 -0.89 2.91
C GLU A 227 9.91 -2.27 3.51
N TRP A 228 9.57 -2.43 4.78
CA TRP A 228 9.67 -3.73 5.44
C TRP A 228 8.49 -4.61 5.03
N PHE A 229 8.74 -5.89 4.79
CA PHE A 229 7.72 -6.87 4.50
C PHE A 229 8.00 -8.23 5.13
N THR A 230 6.95 -9.04 5.26
CA THR A 230 7.02 -10.48 5.53
C THR A 230 6.01 -11.25 4.67
N VAL A 231 6.46 -12.38 4.14
CA VAL A 231 5.64 -13.41 3.50
C VAL A 231 5.79 -14.68 4.34
N PRO A 232 4.79 -15.04 5.15
CA PRO A 232 4.87 -16.20 6.02
C PRO A 232 4.76 -17.50 5.24
N GLN A 233 5.29 -18.60 5.80
CA GLN A 233 5.23 -19.93 5.18
C GLN A 233 3.79 -20.36 4.85
N ALA A 234 2.83 -20.07 5.72
CA ALA A 234 1.42 -20.36 5.47
C ALA A 234 0.88 -19.73 4.17
N THR A 235 1.37 -18.56 3.79
CA THR A 235 1.00 -17.89 2.53
C THR A 235 1.65 -18.55 1.33
N VAL A 236 2.90 -19.00 1.46
CA VAL A 236 3.58 -19.79 0.42
C VAL A 236 2.86 -21.12 0.19
N ASP A 237 2.48 -21.81 1.26
CA ASP A 237 1.76 -23.09 1.20
C ASP A 237 0.37 -22.91 0.54
N ALA A 238 -0.34 -21.83 0.87
CA ALA A 238 -1.61 -21.49 0.24
C ALA A 238 -1.46 -21.23 -1.27
N ILE A 239 -0.42 -20.49 -1.66
CA ILE A 239 -0.10 -20.24 -3.08
C ILE A 239 0.23 -21.56 -3.81
N ALA A 240 0.99 -22.46 -3.17
CA ALA A 240 1.31 -23.78 -3.72
C ALA A 240 0.04 -24.59 -3.98
N ALA A 241 -0.84 -24.67 -2.99
CA ALA A 241 -2.10 -25.39 -3.08
C ALA A 241 -3.01 -24.82 -4.17
N THR A 242 -3.10 -23.50 -4.29
CA THR A 242 -3.88 -22.83 -5.35
C THR A 242 -3.33 -23.14 -6.74
N ARG A 243 -2.01 -23.06 -6.93
CA ARG A 243 -1.39 -23.39 -8.22
C ARG A 243 -1.54 -24.85 -8.58
N ALA A 244 -1.47 -25.76 -7.61
CA ALA A 244 -1.71 -27.19 -7.83
C ALA A 244 -3.15 -27.49 -8.31
N LYS A 245 -4.12 -26.66 -7.93
CA LYS A 245 -5.52 -26.74 -8.39
C LYS A 245 -5.79 -25.97 -9.69
N GLY A 246 -4.81 -25.24 -10.22
CA GLY A 246 -4.98 -24.39 -11.40
C GLY A 246 -5.75 -23.08 -11.12
N GLY A 247 -5.87 -22.68 -9.85
CA GLY A 247 -6.48 -21.41 -9.46
C GLY A 247 -5.55 -20.21 -9.62
N ARG A 248 -6.11 -18.99 -9.57
CA ARG A 248 -5.35 -17.74 -9.68
C ARG A 248 -4.93 -17.23 -8.31
N VAL A 249 -3.74 -16.66 -8.23
CA VAL A 249 -3.28 -15.86 -7.09
C VAL A 249 -3.62 -14.39 -7.35
N ILE A 250 -4.60 -13.88 -6.60
CA ILE A 250 -5.14 -12.53 -6.75
C ILE A 250 -4.64 -11.68 -5.59
N ALA A 251 -3.77 -10.72 -5.89
CA ALA A 251 -3.29 -9.78 -4.89
C ALA A 251 -4.35 -8.71 -4.61
N VAL A 252 -4.59 -8.42 -3.34
CA VAL A 252 -5.42 -7.30 -2.90
C VAL A 252 -4.51 -6.17 -2.47
N GLY A 253 -4.33 -5.20 -3.36
CA GLY A 253 -3.45 -4.04 -3.20
C GLY A 253 -2.05 -4.25 -3.78
N THR A 254 -1.47 -3.17 -4.27
CA THR A 254 -0.10 -3.13 -4.81
C THR A 254 0.98 -3.45 -3.78
N THR A 255 0.70 -3.26 -2.49
CA THR A 255 1.60 -3.65 -1.39
C THR A 255 1.69 -5.17 -1.26
N SER A 256 0.57 -5.89 -1.42
CA SER A 256 0.55 -7.35 -1.49
C SER A 256 1.35 -7.87 -2.69
N VAL A 257 1.19 -7.23 -3.85
CA VAL A 257 2.01 -7.52 -5.04
C VAL A 257 3.49 -7.36 -4.74
N ARG A 258 3.89 -6.22 -4.19
CA ARG A 258 5.31 -5.94 -3.91
C ARG A 258 5.90 -6.92 -2.90
N ALA A 259 5.18 -7.30 -1.84
CA ALA A 259 5.65 -8.31 -0.89
C ALA A 259 5.89 -9.67 -1.58
N LEU A 260 4.91 -10.15 -2.34
CA LEU A 260 4.98 -11.45 -3.04
C LEU A 260 6.08 -11.48 -4.10
N GLU A 261 6.13 -10.48 -4.97
CA GLU A 261 7.11 -10.41 -6.07
C GLU A 261 8.52 -10.12 -5.54
N SER A 262 8.67 -9.47 -4.38
CA SER A 262 9.97 -9.30 -3.71
C SER A 262 10.48 -10.62 -3.14
N ALA A 263 9.62 -11.37 -2.43
CA ALA A 263 9.97 -12.69 -1.94
C ALA A 263 10.33 -13.64 -3.12
N ALA A 264 9.58 -13.57 -4.22
CA ALA A 264 9.87 -14.34 -5.42
C ALA A 264 11.17 -13.94 -6.12
N ALA A 265 11.52 -12.65 -6.10
CA ALA A 265 12.79 -12.15 -6.65
C ALA A 265 14.01 -12.57 -5.80
N GLN A 266 13.83 -12.67 -4.47
CA GLN A 266 14.86 -13.10 -3.52
C GLN A 266 15.01 -14.63 -3.46
N THR A 267 14.05 -15.39 -3.99
CA THR A 267 14.12 -16.86 -4.02
C THR A 267 15.06 -17.31 -5.13
N GLU A 268 16.14 -18.00 -4.78
CA GLU A 268 17.03 -18.66 -5.73
C GLU A 268 16.39 -19.95 -6.27
N GLY A 269 16.19 -20.04 -7.59
CA GLY A 269 15.63 -21.22 -8.22
C GLY A 269 14.13 -21.43 -7.97
N ARG A 270 13.73 -22.70 -7.85
CA ARG A 270 12.38 -23.10 -7.45
C ARG A 270 12.48 -23.81 -6.09
N THR A 271 11.48 -23.64 -5.23
CA THR A 271 11.36 -24.42 -3.99
C THR A 271 11.19 -25.91 -4.28
N ALA A 272 11.22 -26.75 -3.25
CA ALA A 272 10.97 -28.18 -3.37
C ALA A 272 9.65 -28.50 -4.09
N ASP A 273 8.64 -27.62 -3.96
CA ASP A 273 7.32 -27.74 -4.59
C ASP A 273 7.26 -27.11 -6.00
N GLY A 274 8.41 -26.70 -6.55
CA GLY A 274 8.48 -26.12 -7.89
C GLY A 274 8.02 -24.65 -7.98
N LEU A 275 7.73 -23.99 -6.86
CA LEU A 275 7.32 -22.58 -6.82
C LEU A 275 8.51 -21.63 -6.90
N PRO A 276 8.39 -20.48 -7.58
CA PRO A 276 9.40 -19.43 -7.55
C PRO A 276 9.24 -18.52 -6.31
N LEU A 277 8.92 -19.06 -5.14
CA LEU A 277 8.57 -18.30 -3.93
C LEU A 277 8.89 -19.08 -2.65
N ALA A 278 9.65 -18.50 -1.74
CA ALA A 278 9.87 -18.99 -0.38
C ALA A 278 9.40 -17.96 0.67
N ALA A 279 9.20 -18.41 1.91
CA ALA A 279 8.90 -17.52 3.02
C ALA A 279 10.08 -16.56 3.24
N ALA A 280 9.80 -15.28 3.39
CA ALA A 280 10.83 -14.25 3.42
C ALA A 280 10.40 -13.08 4.29
N GLN A 281 11.38 -12.43 4.91
CA GLN A 281 11.20 -11.20 5.65
C GLN A 281 12.41 -10.30 5.41
N GLY A 282 12.17 -8.99 5.27
CA GLY A 282 13.23 -8.01 5.15
C GLY A 282 12.74 -6.71 4.54
N ASP A 283 13.68 -5.93 4.03
CA ASP A 283 13.35 -4.70 3.31
C ASP A 283 13.26 -4.99 1.81
N THR A 284 12.27 -4.39 1.14
CA THR A 284 12.15 -4.39 -0.32
C THR A 284 12.29 -2.99 -0.88
N ARG A 285 13.04 -2.89 -1.99
CA ARG A 285 13.10 -1.72 -2.88
C ARG A 285 12.67 -2.09 -4.31
N LEU A 286 11.93 -3.18 -4.46
CA LEU A 286 11.54 -3.67 -5.78
C LEU A 286 10.69 -2.61 -6.49
N PHE A 287 11.20 -2.14 -7.63
CA PHE A 287 10.48 -1.25 -8.52
C PHE A 287 9.91 -2.05 -9.70
N ILE A 288 8.59 -2.25 -9.71
CA ILE A 288 7.91 -2.98 -10.77
C ILE A 288 7.48 -1.99 -11.85
N THR A 289 8.07 -2.12 -13.04
CA THR A 289 7.79 -1.30 -14.23
C THR A 289 7.46 -2.18 -15.43
N PRO A 290 6.85 -1.64 -16.51
CA PRO A 290 6.58 -2.45 -17.70
C PRO A 290 7.83 -3.15 -18.22
N GLY A 291 7.66 -4.42 -18.62
CA GLY A 291 8.75 -5.35 -18.90
C GLY A 291 9.10 -6.27 -17.73
N TYR A 292 8.60 -5.99 -16.52
CA TYR A 292 8.69 -6.91 -15.38
C TYR A 292 7.85 -8.17 -15.64
N ARG A 293 8.43 -9.35 -15.35
CA ARG A 293 7.73 -10.62 -15.41
C ARG A 293 7.22 -11.00 -14.03
N TYR A 294 5.90 -10.89 -13.84
CA TYR A 294 5.21 -11.40 -12.66
C TYR A 294 5.44 -12.90 -12.49
N ARG A 295 5.85 -13.31 -11.29
CA ARG A 295 6.17 -14.71 -10.95
C ARG A 295 5.07 -15.35 -10.11
N VAL A 296 4.32 -14.55 -9.35
CA VAL A 296 3.38 -15.02 -8.34
C VAL A 296 1.98 -14.49 -8.59
N VAL A 297 1.82 -13.23 -8.97
CA VAL A 297 0.48 -12.59 -9.08
C VAL A 297 -0.11 -12.79 -10.47
N ASP A 298 -1.34 -13.31 -10.53
CA ASP A 298 -2.09 -13.55 -11.77
C ASP A 298 -3.18 -12.47 -12.00
N ALA A 299 -3.69 -11.85 -10.92
CA ALA A 299 -4.60 -10.70 -11.00
C ALA A 299 -4.46 -9.78 -9.78
N LEU A 300 -4.97 -8.56 -9.89
CA LEU A 300 -4.83 -7.51 -8.88
C LEU A 300 -6.15 -6.77 -8.66
N VAL A 301 -6.57 -6.68 -7.39
CA VAL A 301 -7.57 -5.70 -6.94
C VAL A 301 -6.83 -4.48 -6.38
N THR A 302 -7.07 -3.30 -6.92
CA THR A 302 -6.37 -2.07 -6.51
C THR A 302 -7.27 -0.83 -6.62
N ASN A 303 -6.83 0.32 -6.11
CA ASN A 303 -7.47 1.62 -6.37
C ASN A 303 -6.93 2.22 -7.67
N PHE A 304 -7.51 3.34 -8.12
CA PHE A 304 -6.88 4.19 -9.12
C PHE A 304 -5.76 5.06 -8.52
N HIS A 305 -4.67 5.23 -9.27
CA HIS A 305 -3.39 5.80 -8.83
C HIS A 305 -3.07 7.15 -9.49
N LEU A 306 -2.14 7.95 -8.94
CA LEU A 306 -1.77 9.26 -9.53
C LEU A 306 -1.17 9.09 -10.93
N PRO A 307 -1.36 10.10 -11.81
CA PRO A 307 -0.50 10.22 -12.98
C PRO A 307 0.96 10.23 -12.52
N GLN A 308 1.84 9.65 -13.34
CA GLN A 308 3.29 9.66 -13.10
C GLN A 308 3.72 8.95 -11.80
N SER A 309 2.87 8.10 -11.21
CA SER A 309 3.18 7.36 -9.99
C SER A 309 3.82 5.99 -10.24
N THR A 310 4.64 5.53 -9.30
CA THR A 310 5.22 4.18 -9.30
C THR A 310 4.14 3.09 -9.28
N LEU A 311 3.00 3.36 -8.63
CA LEU A 311 1.86 2.44 -8.60
C LEU A 311 1.18 2.30 -9.96
N LEU A 312 1.07 3.40 -10.73
CA LEU A 312 0.55 3.35 -12.10
C LEU A 312 1.47 2.54 -13.03
N MET A 313 2.79 2.63 -12.82
CA MET A 313 3.79 1.82 -13.54
C MET A 313 3.68 0.34 -13.19
N LEU A 314 3.44 0.02 -11.92
CA LEU A 314 3.23 -1.37 -11.45
C LEU A 314 2.01 -1.99 -12.11
N VAL A 315 0.85 -1.33 -12.09
CA VAL A 315 -0.37 -1.87 -12.73
C VAL A 315 -0.21 -1.98 -14.25
N SER A 316 0.52 -1.04 -14.86
CA SER A 316 0.88 -1.07 -16.30
C SER A 316 1.82 -2.22 -16.64
N ALA A 317 2.65 -2.68 -15.70
CA ALA A 317 3.47 -3.86 -15.91
C ALA A 317 2.64 -5.15 -15.97
N LEU A 318 1.50 -5.19 -15.27
CA LEU A 318 0.63 -6.38 -15.20
C LEU A 318 -0.24 -6.54 -16.44
N ALA A 319 -0.91 -5.46 -16.86
CA ALA A 319 -1.90 -5.48 -17.95
C ALA A 319 -1.45 -4.75 -19.23
N GLY A 320 -0.23 -4.22 -19.25
CA GLY A 320 0.30 -3.41 -20.35
C GLY A 320 -0.06 -1.92 -20.23
N VAL A 321 0.82 -1.08 -20.79
CA VAL A 321 0.69 0.39 -20.72
C VAL A 321 -0.58 0.89 -21.41
N GLU A 322 -0.84 0.43 -22.64
CA GLU A 322 -1.97 0.92 -23.43
C GLU A 322 -3.34 0.48 -22.88
N PRO A 323 -3.54 -0.79 -22.45
CA PRO A 323 -4.77 -1.18 -21.74
C PRO A 323 -5.04 -0.37 -20.48
N ILE A 324 -4.02 -0.13 -19.64
CA ILE A 324 -4.17 0.71 -18.44
C ILE A 324 -4.48 2.17 -18.81
N ARG A 325 -3.81 2.73 -19.82
CA ARG A 325 -4.10 4.09 -20.30
C ARG A 325 -5.56 4.25 -20.71
N ARG A 326 -6.10 3.29 -21.48
CA ARG A 326 -7.53 3.29 -21.86
C ARG A 326 -8.44 3.14 -20.65
N ALA A 327 -8.11 2.27 -19.71
CA ALA A 327 -8.89 2.08 -18.49
C ALA A 327 -8.98 3.36 -17.66
N TYR A 328 -7.87 4.09 -17.51
CA TYR A 328 -7.82 5.35 -16.77
C TYR A 328 -8.56 6.48 -17.50
N ALA A 329 -8.43 6.57 -18.83
CA ALA A 329 -9.20 7.52 -19.63
C ALA A 329 -10.72 7.26 -19.52
N HIS A 330 -11.13 5.99 -19.57
CA HIS A 330 -12.52 5.59 -19.34
C HIS A 330 -12.97 5.94 -17.91
N ALA A 331 -12.15 5.66 -16.91
CA ALA A 331 -12.46 5.96 -15.51
C ALA A 331 -12.69 7.46 -15.28
N VAL A 332 -11.85 8.32 -15.87
CA VAL A 332 -12.02 9.79 -15.83
C VAL A 332 -13.32 10.18 -16.54
N ALA A 333 -13.56 9.69 -17.77
CA ALA A 333 -14.76 10.00 -18.53
C ALA A 333 -16.05 9.58 -17.82
N GLN A 334 -16.04 8.42 -17.16
CA GLN A 334 -17.15 7.89 -16.38
C GLN A 334 -17.19 8.42 -14.94
N ARG A 335 -16.34 9.39 -14.58
CA ARG A 335 -16.28 10.03 -13.25
C ARG A 335 -16.12 9.03 -12.09
N TYR A 336 -15.29 8.01 -12.28
CA TYR A 336 -14.81 7.20 -11.17
C TYR A 336 -14.08 8.10 -10.16
N ARG A 337 -14.13 7.70 -8.90
CA ARG A 337 -13.40 8.34 -7.82
C ARG A 337 -12.02 7.69 -7.69
N PHE A 338 -10.99 8.49 -7.50
CA PHE A 338 -9.59 8.04 -7.46
C PHE A 338 -9.07 8.02 -6.02
N PHE A 339 -7.90 7.41 -5.81
CA PHE A 339 -7.15 7.38 -4.54
C PHE A 339 -7.68 6.44 -3.45
N SER A 340 -7.10 6.59 -2.25
CA SER A 340 -7.34 5.80 -1.04
C SER A 340 -8.82 5.51 -0.78
N TYR A 341 -9.67 6.52 -0.96
CA TYR A 341 -11.10 6.46 -0.68
C TYR A 341 -11.97 6.38 -1.95
N GLY A 342 -11.32 6.27 -3.11
CA GLY A 342 -11.96 6.22 -4.40
C GLY A 342 -12.66 4.90 -4.67
N ASP A 343 -12.76 4.57 -5.94
CA ASP A 343 -13.29 3.32 -6.45
C ASP A 343 -12.16 2.31 -6.70
N ALA A 344 -12.54 1.06 -6.99
CA ALA A 344 -11.63 -0.05 -7.19
C ALA A 344 -11.48 -0.41 -8.68
N MET A 345 -10.40 -1.12 -8.97
CA MET A 345 -10.13 -1.76 -10.24
C MET A 345 -9.76 -3.23 -9.99
N PHE A 346 -10.31 -4.14 -10.78
CA PHE A 346 -9.87 -5.54 -10.86
C PHE A 346 -9.17 -5.75 -12.19
N ILE A 347 -7.91 -6.16 -12.13
CA ILE A 347 -7.00 -6.24 -13.27
C ILE A 347 -6.54 -7.68 -13.40
N GLU A 348 -6.88 -8.33 -14.52
CA GLU A 348 -6.32 -9.63 -14.86
C GLU A 348 -5.04 -9.46 -15.67
N SER A 349 -4.03 -10.30 -15.44
CA SER A 349 -2.86 -10.34 -16.32
C SER A 349 -3.29 -10.66 -17.75
N LEU A 350 -2.60 -10.09 -18.74
CA LEU A 350 -2.87 -10.39 -20.15
C LEU A 350 -2.80 -11.90 -20.39
N ALA A 351 -3.75 -12.44 -21.16
CA ALA A 351 -3.68 -13.82 -21.61
C ALA A 351 -2.37 -14.04 -22.40
N PRO A 352 -1.64 -15.13 -22.15
CA PRO A 352 -0.40 -15.43 -22.87
C PRO A 352 -0.60 -15.64 -24.37
#